data_AF-A0A653D4S9-F1
#
_entry.id   AF-A0A653D4S9-F1
#
_cell.length_a   1.000
_cell.length_b   1.000
_cell.length_c   1.000
_cell.angle_alpha   90.00
_cell.angle_beta   90.00
_cell.angle_gamma   90.00
#
_symmetry.space_group_name_H-M   'P 1'
#
loop_
_entity.id
_entity.type
_entity.pdbx_description
1 polymer ?
#
loop_
_entity_poly.entity_id
_entity_poly.type
_entity_poly.pdbx_seq_one_letter_code
_entity_poly.pdbx_strand_id
1 'polypeptide(L)'
;MKLKQIFYKEDQIRAMFHRNNKQIGATNMFNTTFKTLTQRFIETYKKVEQQYGGNATEEQIYKEAIGILKAEGESRKEKVTEHEEEEPVSLSSAFRQAQSTLDEQAKSKLRVNVSDIFKN
;
A
#
# COMPACT_ATOMS: atom_id res chain seq x y z
N MET A 1 -21.43 31.66 24.56
CA MET A 1 -21.83 30.48 23.77
C MET A 1 -20.84 29.36 24.03
N LYS A 2 -21.27 28.16 24.46
CA LYS A 2 -20.35 27.02 24.69
C LYS A 2 -20.26 26.19 23.42
N LEU A 3 -19.04 25.99 22.90
CA LEU A 3 -18.76 25.08 21.79
C LEU A 3 -18.94 23.63 22.25
N LYS A 4 -19.58 22.81 21.41
CA LYS A 4 -19.74 21.37 21.64
C LYS A 4 -18.77 20.59 20.75
N GLN A 5 -18.26 19.48 21.27
CA GLN A 5 -17.45 18.54 20.50
C GLN A 5 -18.34 17.76 19.54
N ILE A 6 -17.82 17.45 18.35
CA ILE A 6 -18.52 16.69 17.32
C ILE A 6 -17.91 15.28 17.33
N PHE A 7 -18.68 14.31 17.83
CA PHE A 7 -18.32 12.89 17.79
C PHE A 7 -19.41 12.10 17.07
N TYR A 8 -18.97 11.12 16.31
CA TYR A 8 -19.82 10.19 15.59
C TYR A 8 -19.71 8.80 16.21
N LYS A 9 -20.74 7.96 16.01
CA LYS A 9 -20.73 6.59 16.54
C LYS A 9 -19.57 5.77 15.98
N GLU A 10 -19.21 5.99 14.71
CA GLU A 10 -18.09 5.27 14.12
C GLU A 10 -16.71 5.74 14.61
N ASP A 11 -16.60 6.82 15.38
CA ASP A 11 -15.31 7.24 15.98
C ASP A 11 -14.77 6.19 16.95
N GLN A 12 -15.65 5.43 17.61
CA GLN A 12 -15.25 4.31 18.46
C GLN A 12 -14.59 3.19 17.63
N ILE A 13 -15.16 2.90 16.46
CA ILE A 13 -14.65 1.91 15.51
C ILE A 13 -13.31 2.38 14.93
N ARG A 14 -13.21 3.68 14.57
CA ARG A 14 -11.95 4.30 14.12
C ARG A 14 -10.86 4.17 15.18
N ALA A 15 -11.17 4.53 16.43
CA ALA A 15 -10.22 4.46 17.53
C ALA A 15 -9.71 3.03 17.75
N MET A 16 -10.60 2.04 17.73
CA MET A 16 -10.25 0.62 17.81
C MET A 16 -9.32 0.20 16.67
N PHE A 17 -9.66 0.57 15.42
CA PHE A 17 -8.86 0.21 14.25
C PHE A 17 -7.46 0.83 14.29
N HIS A 18 -7.36 2.12 14.63
CA HIS A 18 -6.08 2.85 14.69
C HIS A 18 -5.21 2.42 15.88
N ARG A 19 -5.81 1.97 16.99
CA ARG A 19 -5.08 1.38 18.12
C ARG A 19 -4.36 0.09 17.72
N ASN A 20 -5.02 -0.74 16.92
CA ASN A 20 -4.53 -2.07 16.56
C ASN A 20 -3.71 -2.08 15.24
N ASN A 21 -3.89 -1.08 14.37
CA ASN A 21 -3.19 -0.98 13.08
C ASN A 21 -2.46 0.36 12.99
N LYS A 22 -1.13 0.34 13.11
CA LYS A 22 -0.32 1.56 12.99
C LYS A 22 -0.02 1.93 11.54
N GLN A 23 -0.10 0.99 10.61
CA GLN A 23 0.20 1.19 9.19
C GLN A 23 -1.08 1.21 8.37
N ILE A 24 -1.60 2.41 8.10
CA ILE A 24 -2.90 2.62 7.42
C ILE A 24 -2.72 3.17 6.00
N GLY A 25 -1.48 3.51 5.63
CA GLY A 25 -1.10 4.05 4.33
C GLY A 25 -1.36 5.56 4.20
N ALA A 26 -1.05 6.09 3.03
CA ALA A 26 -1.32 7.49 2.69
C ALA A 26 -2.78 7.68 2.31
N THR A 27 -3.32 8.87 2.57
CA THR A 27 -4.68 9.24 2.16
C THR A 27 -4.65 10.44 1.23
N ASN A 28 -5.39 10.36 0.13
CA ASN A 28 -5.59 11.49 -0.78
C ASN A 28 -6.74 12.37 -0.29
N MET A 29 -6.43 13.58 0.18
CA MET A 29 -7.42 14.56 0.67
C MET A 29 -8.16 15.31 -0.45
N PHE A 30 -7.65 15.29 -1.69
CA PHE A 30 -8.26 15.97 -2.83
C PHE A 30 -9.36 15.13 -3.50
N ASN A 31 -9.33 13.82 -3.29
CA ASN A 31 -10.30 12.91 -3.86
C ASN A 31 -11.42 12.61 -2.85
N THR A 32 -12.60 13.15 -3.11
CA THR A 32 -13.80 12.98 -2.27
C THR A 32 -14.49 11.63 -2.44
N THR A 33 -14.19 10.88 -3.49
CA THR A 33 -14.81 9.56 -3.76
C THR A 33 -13.94 8.40 -3.25
N PHE A 34 -12.66 8.65 -3.00
CA PHE A 34 -11.73 7.63 -2.53
C PHE A 34 -12.02 7.24 -1.08
N LYS A 35 -12.40 5.98 -0.88
CA LYS A 35 -12.56 5.39 0.46
C LYS A 35 -11.22 4.97 1.02
N THR A 36 -10.86 5.55 2.16
CA THR A 36 -9.67 5.19 2.95
C THR A 36 -9.78 3.75 3.49
N LEU A 37 -8.64 3.18 3.90
CA LEU A 37 -8.63 1.85 4.51
C LEU A 37 -9.52 1.81 5.77
N THR A 38 -9.42 2.83 6.62
CA THR A 38 -10.27 2.98 7.80
C THR A 38 -11.76 3.06 7.43
N GLN A 39 -12.12 3.80 6.38
CA GLN A 39 -13.51 3.92 5.94
C GLN A 39 -14.06 2.58 5.43
N ARG A 40 -13.26 1.82 4.67
CA ARG A 40 -13.63 0.45 4.25
C ARG A 40 -13.81 -0.47 5.44
N PHE A 41 -12.90 -0.40 6.41
CA PHE A 41 -13.00 -1.18 7.64
C PHE A 41 -14.30 -0.88 8.40
N ILE A 42 -14.69 0.39 8.56
CA ILE A 42 -15.95 0.77 9.21
C ILE A 42 -17.15 0.17 8.47
N GLU A 43 -17.15 0.22 7.14
CA GLU A 43 -18.23 -0.36 6.33
C GLU A 43 -18.31 -1.87 6.51
N THR A 44 -17.18 -2.57 6.49
CA THR A 44 -17.13 -4.03 6.73
C THR A 44 -17.55 -4.37 8.16
N TYR A 45 -17.07 -3.63 9.16
CA TYR A 45 -17.44 -3.82 10.56
C TYR A 45 -18.96 -3.72 10.76
N LYS A 46 -19.59 -2.68 10.22
CA LYS A 46 -21.05 -2.50 10.31
C LYS A 46 -21.83 -3.62 9.62
N LYS A 47 -21.33 -4.12 8.49
CA LYS A 47 -21.94 -5.29 7.81
C LYS A 47 -21.88 -6.54 8.67
N VAL A 48 -20.72 -6.82 9.26
CA VAL A 48 -20.51 -7.98 10.13
C VAL A 48 -21.36 -7.86 11.40
N GLU A 49 -21.38 -6.68 12.04
CA GLU A 49 -22.24 -6.40 13.19
C GLU A 49 -23.72 -6.66 12.89
N GLN A 50 -24.20 -6.21 11.70
CA GLN A 50 -25.56 -6.46 11.26
C GLN A 50 -25.84 -7.96 11.02
N GLN A 51 -24.87 -8.71 10.48
CA GLN A 51 -25.01 -10.15 10.26
C GLN A 51 -25.14 -10.93 11.58
N TYR A 52 -24.41 -10.52 12.61
CA TYR A 52 -24.48 -11.16 13.93
C TYR A 52 -25.70 -10.75 14.77
N GLY A 53 -26.45 -9.71 14.35
CA GLY A 53 -27.66 -9.27 15.05
C GLY A 53 -27.43 -8.87 16.51
N GLY A 54 -26.22 -8.44 16.87
CA GLY A 54 -25.86 -8.06 18.25
C GLY A 54 -25.47 -9.20 19.18
N ASN A 55 -25.38 -10.45 18.70
CA ASN A 55 -24.96 -11.60 19.51
C ASN A 55 -23.44 -11.80 19.58
N ALA A 56 -22.66 -11.03 18.83
CA ALA A 56 -21.21 -11.13 18.79
C ALA A 56 -20.54 -10.04 19.63
N THR A 57 -19.39 -10.38 20.20
CA THR A 57 -18.52 -9.43 20.90
C THR A 57 -17.79 -8.51 19.91
N GLU A 58 -17.44 -7.29 20.34
CA GLU A 58 -16.68 -6.34 19.51
C GLU A 58 -15.39 -6.94 18.94
N GLU A 59 -14.70 -7.78 19.73
CA GLU A 59 -13.47 -8.46 19.29
C GLU A 59 -13.71 -9.48 18.17
N GLN A 60 -14.83 -10.21 18.21
CA GLN A 60 -15.19 -11.16 17.17
C GLN A 60 -15.50 -10.43 15.86
N ILE A 61 -16.33 -9.39 15.94
CA ILE A 61 -16.69 -8.55 14.78
C ILE A 61 -15.42 -7.92 14.20
N TYR A 62 -14.51 -7.42 15.05
CA TYR A 62 -13.23 -6.86 14.62
C TYR A 62 -12.37 -7.88 13.87
N LYS A 63 -12.15 -9.08 14.43
CA LYS A 63 -11.30 -10.11 13.82
C LYS A 63 -11.82 -10.53 12.45
N GLU A 64 -13.13 -10.74 12.36
CA GLU A 64 -13.77 -11.12 11.10
C GLU A 64 -13.70 -9.99 10.06
N ALA A 65 -14.01 -8.75 10.46
CA ALA A 65 -13.92 -7.60 9.57
C ALA A 65 -12.49 -7.39 9.03
N ILE A 66 -11.46 -7.62 9.85
CA ILE A 66 -10.06 -7.61 9.40
C ILE A 66 -9.78 -8.76 8.42
N GLY A 67 -10.30 -9.96 8.68
CA GLY A 67 -10.17 -11.10 7.78
C GLY A 67 -10.72 -10.80 6.38
N ILE A 68 -11.95 -10.27 6.32
CA ILE A 68 -12.60 -9.85 5.07
C ILE A 68 -11.79 -8.75 4.37
N LEU A 69 -11.33 -7.75 5.12
CA LEU A 69 -10.57 -6.62 4.56
C LEU A 69 -9.21 -7.06 3.96
N LYS A 70 -8.55 -8.04 4.58
CA LYS A 70 -7.30 -8.63 4.06
C LYS A 70 -7.55 -9.41 2.77
N ALA A 71 -8.57 -10.26 2.76
CA ALA A 71 -8.95 -11.01 1.56
C ALA A 71 -9.28 -10.08 0.38
N GLU A 72 -10.04 -9.00 0.63
CA GLU A 72 -10.29 -7.97 -0.40
C GLU A 72 -9.01 -7.27 -0.89
N GLY A 73 -8.02 -7.08 0.00
CA GLY A 73 -6.75 -6.48 -0.34
C GLY A 73 -5.88 -7.39 -1.22
N GLU A 74 -5.89 -8.69 -0.96
CA GLU A 74 -5.18 -9.71 -1.73
C GLU A 74 -5.78 -9.83 -3.14
N SER A 75 -7.10 -9.97 -3.26
CA SER A 75 -7.77 -10.03 -4.57
C SER A 75 -7.57 -8.78 -5.44
N ARG A 76 -7.35 -7.61 -4.82
CA ARG A 76 -7.01 -6.38 -5.57
C ARG A 76 -5.58 -6.39 -6.10
N LYS A 77 -4.63 -6.97 -5.35
CA LYS A 77 -3.26 -7.11 -5.84
C LYS A 77 -3.21 -8.06 -7.03
N GLU A 78 -3.92 -9.18 -6.94
CA GLU A 78 -4.03 -10.18 -8.02
C GLU A 78 -4.62 -9.58 -9.31
N LYS A 79 -5.67 -8.76 -9.20
CA LYS A 79 -6.27 -8.08 -10.36
C LYS A 79 -5.38 -7.01 -11.01
N VAL A 80 -4.46 -6.41 -10.27
CA VAL A 80 -3.49 -5.46 -10.83
C VAL A 80 -2.42 -6.22 -11.61
N THR A 81 -1.99 -7.39 -11.13
CA THR A 81 -1.05 -8.27 -11.84
C THR A 81 -1.60 -8.90 -13.11
N GLU A 82 -2.92 -9.03 -13.27
CA GLU A 82 -3.53 -9.60 -14.48
C GLU A 82 -3.63 -8.61 -15.66
N HIS A 83 -3.48 -7.30 -15.42
CA HIS A 83 -3.62 -6.27 -16.47
C HIS A 83 -2.30 -5.64 -16.94
N GLU A 84 -1.16 -6.06 -16.40
CA GLU A 84 0.17 -5.61 -16.82
C GLU A 84 1.02 -6.85 -17.16
N GLU A 85 1.00 -7.26 -18.44
CA GLU A 85 1.94 -8.25 -19.00
C GLU A 85 3.39 -7.71 -19.13
N GLU A 86 3.76 -6.71 -18.33
CA GLU A 86 5.15 -6.26 -18.22
C GLU A 86 5.65 -6.66 -16.84
N GLU A 87 6.65 -7.55 -16.80
CA GLU A 87 7.23 -8.06 -15.57
C GLU A 87 7.49 -6.92 -14.58
N PRO A 88 7.11 -7.05 -13.29
CA PRO A 88 7.34 -6.01 -12.32
C PRO A 88 8.85 -5.83 -12.15
N VAL A 89 9.40 -4.79 -12.77
CA VAL A 89 10.77 -4.35 -12.57
C VAL A 89 10.94 -3.98 -11.10
N SER A 90 11.46 -4.93 -10.33
CA SER A 90 11.82 -4.73 -8.94
C SER A 90 12.79 -3.55 -8.84
N LEU A 91 12.55 -2.60 -7.94
CA LEU A 91 13.47 -1.50 -7.66
C LEU A 91 14.91 -2.00 -7.49
N SER A 92 15.08 -3.15 -6.83
CA SER A 92 16.37 -3.81 -6.64
C SER A 92 17.03 -4.28 -7.94
N SER A 93 16.26 -4.75 -8.93
CA SER A 93 16.81 -5.15 -10.23
C SER A 93 17.16 -3.92 -11.08
N ALA A 94 16.34 -2.87 -11.04
CA ALA A 94 16.62 -1.60 -11.70
C ALA A 94 17.94 -0.97 -11.19
N PHE A 95 18.17 -0.97 -9.87
CA PHE A 95 19.44 -0.49 -9.30
C PHE A 95 20.65 -1.33 -9.72
N ARG A 96 20.51 -2.67 -9.76
CA ARG A 96 21.59 -3.57 -10.21
C ARG A 96 21.94 -3.35 -11.68
N GLN A 97 20.93 -3.17 -12.53
CA GLN A 97 21.11 -2.94 -13.95
C GLN A 97 21.77 -1.58 -14.21
N ALA A 98 21.38 -0.54 -13.48
CA ALA A 98 22.03 0.77 -13.54
C ALA A 98 23.50 0.71 -13.10
N GLN A 99 23.83 -0.08 -12.07
CA GLN A 99 25.22 -0.26 -11.65
C GLN A 99 26.06 -0.99 -12.72
N SER A 100 25.52 -2.04 -13.33
CA SER A 100 26.24 -2.77 -14.38
C SER A 100 26.51 -1.93 -15.62
N THR A 101 25.55 -1.08 -16.05
CA THR A 101 25.77 -0.19 -17.20
C THR A 101 26.81 0.88 -16.90
N LEU A 102 26.88 1.40 -15.67
CA LEU A 102 27.94 2.31 -15.24
C LEU A 102 29.32 1.62 -15.25
N ASP A 103 29.40 0.38 -14.77
CA ASP A 103 30.65 -0.39 -14.77
C ASP A 103 31.13 -0.72 -16.20
N GLU A 104 30.20 -1.01 -17.12
CA GLU A 104 30.50 -1.22 -18.53
C GLU A 104 30.95 0.06 -19.25
N GLN A 105 30.32 1.21 -18.94
CA GLN A 105 30.73 2.52 -19.45
C GLN A 105 32.08 2.98 -18.89
N ALA A 106 32.41 2.64 -17.65
CA ALA A 106 33.72 2.89 -17.08
C ALA A 106 34.80 2.03 -17.77
N LYS A 107 34.52 0.74 -18.00
CA LYS A 107 35.44 -0.17 -18.70
C LYS A 107 35.67 0.22 -20.18
N SER A 108 34.65 0.73 -20.87
CA SER A 108 34.80 1.18 -22.26
C SER A 108 35.60 2.49 -22.37
N LYS A 109 35.46 3.43 -21.41
CA LYS A 109 36.26 4.65 -21.35
C LYS A 109 37.74 4.42 -21.03
N LEU A 110 38.08 3.34 -20.33
CA LEU A 110 39.46 2.92 -20.05
C LEU A 110 40.13 2.17 -21.20
N ARG A 111 39.41 1.88 -22.29
CA ARG A 111 39.92 1.12 -23.44
C ARG A 111 40.63 2.05 -24.44
N VAL A 112 41.63 2.79 -23.98
CA VAL A 112 42.52 3.56 -24.86
C VAL A 112 43.57 2.61 -25.44
N ASN A 113 43.65 2.50 -26.76
CA ASN A 113 44.64 1.66 -27.42
C ASN A 113 45.98 2.42 -27.47
N VAL A 114 46.99 1.90 -26.78
CA VAL A 114 48.28 2.58 -26.61
C VAL A 114 48.99 2.81 -27.96
N SER A 115 48.68 1.97 -28.97
CA SER A 115 49.21 2.09 -30.34
C SER A 115 48.72 3.33 -31.10
N ASP A 116 47.65 3.99 -30.65
CA ASP A 116 47.15 5.23 -31.25
C ASP A 116 47.80 6.49 -30.63
N ILE A 117 48.55 6.34 -29.52
CA ILE A 117 49.26 7.44 -28.84
C ILE A 117 50.58 7.79 -29.55
N PHE A 118 51.17 6.84 -30.27
CA PHE A 118 52.50 6.97 -30.89
C PHE A 118 52.47 7.12 -32.42
N LYS A 119 51.31 7.38 -33.02
CA LYS A 119 51.20 7.69 -34.45
C LYS A 119 51.33 9.20 -34.66
N ASN A 120 52.57 9.67 -34.80
CA ASN A 120 52.93 10.92 -35.47
C ASN A 120 54.06 10.62 -36.46
#